data_AF-A0A1E4TV64-F1
#
_entry.id   AF-A0A1E4TV64-F1
#
_cell.length_a   1.000
_cell.length_b   1.000
_cell.length_c   1.000
_cell.angle_alpha   90.00
_cell.angle_beta   90.00
_cell.angle_gamma   90.00
#
_symmetry.space_group_name_H-M   'P 1'
#
loop_
_entity.id
_entity.type
_entity.pdbx_description
1 polymer ?
#
loop_
_entity_poly.entity_id
_entity_poly.type
_entity_poly.pdbx_seq_one_letter_code
_entity_poly.pdbx_strand_id
1 'polypeptide(L)'
;MNSLTRFIGPSSIGALVPSIISRPFTSSTINYGSKIRALQKLKSQEKKNQNKARQATKLESLEKVDPVYGRKDNPFINRIKAEVSEPNFLAKGYTTEEVEKLLFGAQQSVLSKFSEEGDTILKQTALEQSDLKREIIMRILSMKNASKQSQRKLAIELARKEFERTVGDTGSSEVQAAVMSIKIMFLMEHVKEHPNDLDKVRKTRMLVQQRQRILRYLKRDNPKRYFWAIHKLGLNDESIHMEFNMDRRYMQEFEIWPGRVLVKESKKDMEEKRREKRKQKRAFRQAANEFSREQKEEASL
;
A
#
# COMPACT_ATOMS: atom_id res chain seq x y z
N MET A 1 -65.79 -13.90 -106.73
CA MET A 1 -66.64 -15.11 -106.65
C MET A 1 -66.12 -16.01 -105.56
N ASN A 2 -67.03 -16.62 -104.80
CA ASN A 2 -66.88 -17.51 -103.63
C ASN A 2 -66.53 -16.77 -102.31
N SER A 3 -67.45 -16.42 -101.39
CA SER A 3 -68.56 -17.17 -100.76
C SER A 3 -68.07 -18.45 -100.09
N LEU A 4 -68.39 -18.83 -98.86
CA LEU A 4 -69.29 -18.39 -97.79
C LEU A 4 -69.03 -19.40 -96.65
N THR A 5 -69.02 -18.92 -95.41
CA THR A 5 -69.55 -19.58 -94.18
C THR A 5 -69.08 -20.96 -93.73
N ARG A 6 -68.78 -21.04 -92.42
CA ARG A 6 -69.50 -21.77 -91.32
C ARG A 6 -68.45 -22.04 -90.22
N PHE A 7 -68.71 -22.14 -88.91
CA PHE A 7 -69.88 -22.14 -88.05
C PHE A 7 -69.38 -21.98 -86.59
N ILE A 8 -70.14 -21.27 -85.76
CA ILE A 8 -70.53 -21.53 -84.35
C ILE A 8 -69.47 -21.94 -83.29
N GLY A 9 -69.46 -21.19 -82.18
CA GLY A 9 -69.17 -21.72 -80.84
C GLY A 9 -68.81 -20.66 -79.80
N PRO A 10 -69.63 -20.39 -78.76
CA PRO A 10 -69.35 -19.37 -77.76
C PRO A 10 -68.65 -19.92 -76.50
N SER A 11 -68.18 -18.98 -75.67
CA SER A 11 -67.95 -19.10 -74.22
C SER A 11 -66.73 -19.88 -73.71
N SER A 12 -65.81 -19.16 -73.05
CA SER A 12 -65.59 -19.33 -71.60
C SER A 12 -64.57 -18.31 -71.08
N ILE A 13 -65.01 -17.56 -70.07
CA ILE A 13 -64.17 -16.69 -69.24
C ILE A 13 -63.35 -17.63 -68.34
N GLY A 14 -62.10 -17.86 -68.69
CA GLY A 14 -61.15 -18.64 -67.88
C GLY A 14 -60.39 -17.73 -66.92
N ALA A 15 -60.70 -17.82 -65.63
CA ALA A 15 -60.01 -17.13 -64.56
C ALA A 15 -58.52 -17.51 -64.51
N LEU A 16 -57.65 -16.50 -64.52
CA LEU A 16 -56.21 -16.64 -64.25
C LEU A 16 -56.00 -17.01 -62.78
N VAL A 17 -55.73 -18.29 -62.50
CA VAL A 17 -55.17 -18.72 -61.21
C VAL A 17 -53.69 -18.37 -61.22
N PRO A 18 -53.17 -17.54 -60.30
CA PRO A 18 -51.73 -17.30 -60.22
C PRO A 18 -51.05 -18.60 -59.76
N SER A 19 -50.22 -19.16 -60.63
CA SER A 19 -49.33 -20.26 -60.28
C SER A 19 -48.44 -19.81 -59.12
N ILE A 20 -48.65 -20.38 -57.93
CA ILE A 20 -47.72 -20.27 -56.81
C ILE A 20 -46.45 -20.98 -57.25
N ILE A 21 -45.49 -20.22 -57.78
CA ILE A 21 -44.12 -20.68 -57.98
C ILE A 21 -43.57 -20.87 -56.56
N SER A 22 -43.60 -22.10 -56.07
CA SER A 22 -42.83 -22.49 -54.89
C SER A 22 -41.36 -22.31 -55.24
N ARG A 23 -40.79 -21.17 -54.84
CA ARG A 23 -39.34 -20.99 -54.90
C ARG A 23 -38.73 -22.08 -54.01
N PRO A 24 -37.92 -23.01 -54.54
CA PRO A 24 -37.22 -23.96 -53.68
C PRO A 24 -36.37 -23.13 -52.73
N PHE A 25 -36.51 -23.37 -51.44
CA PHE A 25 -35.67 -22.79 -50.41
C PHE A 25 -34.26 -23.38 -50.59
N THR A 26 -33.47 -22.80 -51.49
CA THR A 26 -32.08 -23.21 -51.71
C THR A 26 -31.29 -22.82 -50.47
N SER A 27 -30.99 -23.80 -49.63
CA SER A 27 -29.97 -23.65 -48.61
C SER A 27 -28.60 -23.46 -49.29
N SER A 28 -27.75 -22.66 -48.66
CA SER A 28 -26.30 -22.59 -48.87
C SER A 28 -25.77 -21.87 -50.11
N THR A 29 -25.59 -20.56 -50.00
CA THR A 29 -24.30 -19.96 -50.35
C THR A 29 -23.53 -19.75 -49.04
N ILE A 30 -22.43 -20.48 -48.85
CA ILE A 30 -21.49 -20.23 -47.76
C ILE A 30 -21.01 -18.79 -47.91
N ASN A 31 -21.47 -17.90 -47.02
CA ASN A 31 -21.13 -16.49 -47.07
C ASN A 31 -19.68 -16.31 -46.59
N TYR A 32 -18.69 -16.55 -47.46
CA TYR A 32 -17.26 -16.51 -47.14
C TYR A 32 -16.85 -15.15 -46.53
N GLY A 33 -17.51 -14.05 -46.92
CA GLY A 33 -17.30 -12.73 -46.34
C GLY A 33 -17.71 -12.60 -44.86
N SER A 34 -18.73 -13.32 -44.40
CA SER A 34 -19.14 -13.31 -42.99
C SER A 34 -18.16 -14.10 -42.11
N LYS A 35 -17.60 -15.20 -42.62
CA LYS A 35 -16.54 -15.98 -41.96
C LYS A 35 -15.24 -15.17 -41.79
N ILE A 36 -14.82 -14.44 -42.82
CA ILE A 36 -13.62 -13.58 -42.76
C ILE A 36 -13.80 -12.46 -41.72
N ARG A 37 -14.96 -11.78 -41.71
CA ARG A 37 -15.27 -10.75 -40.69
C ARG A 37 -15.30 -11.33 -39.27
N ALA A 38 -15.82 -12.55 -39.10
CA ALA A 38 -15.80 -13.23 -37.80
C ALA A 38 -14.37 -13.54 -37.32
N LEU A 39 -13.51 -14.05 -38.21
CA LEU A 39 -12.09 -14.29 -37.91
C LEU A 39 -11.33 -13.00 -37.57
N GLN A 40 -11.58 -11.91 -38.32
CA GLN A 40 -10.99 -10.60 -38.03
C GLN A 40 -11.43 -10.08 -36.65
N LYS A 41 -12.70 -10.26 -36.29
CA LYS A 41 -13.23 -9.88 -34.97
C LYS A 41 -12.59 -10.70 -33.85
N LEU A 42 -12.38 -12.00 -34.04
CA LEU A 42 -11.69 -12.86 -33.07
C LEU A 42 -10.23 -12.41 -32.86
N LYS A 43 -9.48 -12.18 -33.95
CA LYS A 43 -8.10 -11.64 -33.87
C LYS A 43 -8.03 -10.29 -33.15
N SER A 44 -8.99 -9.40 -33.43
CA SER A 44 -9.09 -8.10 -32.72
C SER A 44 -9.36 -8.29 -31.22
N GLN A 45 -10.22 -9.24 -30.86
CA GLN A 45 -10.56 -9.55 -29.47
C GLN A 45 -9.37 -10.19 -28.74
N GLU A 46 -8.60 -11.06 -29.39
CA GLU A 46 -7.35 -11.62 -28.90
C GLU A 46 -6.31 -10.53 -28.64
N LYS A 47 -6.08 -9.63 -29.60
CA LYS A 47 -5.17 -8.48 -29.42
C LYS A 47 -5.57 -7.61 -28.23
N LYS A 48 -6.87 -7.34 -28.06
CA LYS A 48 -7.39 -6.63 -26.88
C LYS A 48 -7.12 -7.39 -25.59
N ASN A 49 -7.27 -8.72 -25.59
CA ASN A 49 -7.00 -9.56 -24.43
C ASN A 49 -5.51 -9.57 -24.07
N GLN A 50 -4.63 -9.69 -25.07
CA GLN A 50 -3.18 -9.61 -24.89
C GLN A 50 -2.77 -8.25 -24.34
N ASN A 51 -3.31 -7.15 -24.86
CA ASN A 51 -3.05 -5.81 -24.33
C ASN A 51 -3.52 -5.65 -22.88
N LYS A 52 -4.72 -6.17 -22.54
CA LYS A 52 -5.21 -6.18 -21.16
C LYS A 52 -4.32 -7.02 -20.24
N ALA A 53 -3.83 -8.17 -20.72
CA ALA A 53 -2.90 -9.01 -19.96
C ALA A 53 -1.58 -8.27 -19.73
N ARG A 54 -0.99 -7.64 -20.75
CA ARG A 54 0.22 -6.81 -20.64
C ARG A 54 0.05 -5.64 -19.67
N GLN A 55 -1.12 -5.00 -19.66
CA GLN A 55 -1.42 -3.93 -18.70
C GLN A 55 -1.53 -4.49 -17.28
N ALA A 56 -2.15 -5.66 -17.10
CA ALA A 56 -2.25 -6.31 -15.80
C ALA A 56 -0.87 -6.73 -15.27
N THR A 57 -0.02 -7.34 -16.10
CA THR A 57 1.35 -7.71 -15.70
C THR A 57 2.20 -6.48 -15.37
N LYS A 58 2.06 -5.40 -16.14
CA LYS A 58 2.71 -4.12 -15.83
C LYS A 58 2.25 -3.58 -14.46
N LEU A 59 0.95 -3.61 -14.19
CA LEU A 59 0.40 -3.16 -12.90
C LEU A 59 0.87 -4.04 -11.74
N GLU A 60 0.96 -5.35 -11.94
CA GLU A 60 1.44 -6.31 -10.94
C GLU A 60 2.95 -6.14 -10.65
N SER A 61 3.73 -5.75 -11.66
CA SER A 61 5.16 -5.47 -11.50
C SER A 61 5.47 -4.19 -10.71
N LEU A 62 4.50 -3.27 -10.57
CA LEU A 62 4.67 -2.05 -9.80
C LEU A 62 4.61 -2.35 -8.30
N GLU A 63 5.64 -1.93 -7.57
CA GLU A 63 5.69 -2.08 -6.11
C GLU A 63 4.58 -1.24 -5.45
N LYS A 64 3.66 -1.93 -4.76
CA LYS A 64 2.62 -1.27 -3.97
C LYS A 64 3.18 -0.83 -2.62
N VAL A 65 3.50 0.46 -2.50
CA VAL A 65 3.97 1.07 -1.25
C VAL A 65 2.82 1.78 -0.55
N ASP A 66 2.67 1.53 0.76
CA ASP A 66 1.67 2.21 1.59
C ASP A 66 1.98 3.70 1.73
N PRO A 67 1.08 4.64 1.36
CA PRO A 67 1.27 6.07 1.55
C PRO A 67 1.38 6.52 3.03
N VAL A 68 0.95 5.68 3.98
CA VAL A 68 0.94 5.96 5.43
C VAL A 68 2.20 5.41 6.09
N TYR A 69 2.41 4.09 6.09
CA TYR A 69 3.58 3.46 6.72
C TYR A 69 4.83 3.37 5.82
N GLY A 70 4.67 3.51 4.50
CA GLY A 70 5.74 3.23 3.55
C GLY A 70 5.98 1.73 3.38
N ARG A 71 7.20 1.37 3.06
CA ARG A 71 7.66 -0.02 2.99
C ARG A 71 7.62 -0.67 4.38
N LYS A 72 7.21 -1.95 4.43
CA LYS A 72 7.10 -2.73 5.68
C LYS A 72 8.43 -2.79 6.43
N ASP A 73 9.51 -3.07 5.71
CA ASP A 73 10.85 -3.23 6.28
C ASP A 73 11.70 -1.97 6.03
N ASN A 74 11.32 -0.85 6.64
CA ASN A 74 12.13 0.37 6.59
C ASN A 74 13.20 0.36 7.70
N PRO A 75 14.52 0.34 7.38
CA PRO A 75 15.59 0.38 8.37
C PRO A 75 15.53 1.59 9.31
N PHE A 76 15.14 2.75 8.79
CA PHE A 76 15.04 3.99 9.57
C PHE A 76 14.02 3.87 10.71
N ILE A 77 12.80 3.41 10.39
CA ILE A 77 11.72 3.27 11.37
C ILE A 77 12.03 2.14 12.35
N ASN A 78 12.57 1.03 11.86
CA ASN A 78 12.90 -0.13 12.70
C ASN A 78 14.00 0.22 13.71
N ARG A 79 15.03 0.96 13.29
CA ARG A 79 16.07 1.45 14.19
C ARG A 79 15.50 2.39 15.25
N ILE A 80 14.66 3.37 14.88
CA ILE A 80 14.05 4.29 15.87
C ILE A 80 13.22 3.51 16.90
N LYS A 81 12.46 2.50 16.47
CA LYS A 81 11.71 1.65 17.40
C LYS A 81 12.63 0.90 18.36
N ALA A 82 13.78 0.42 17.88
CA ALA A 82 14.78 -0.24 18.71
C ALA A 82 15.39 0.76 19.71
N GLU A 83 15.87 1.93 19.27
CA GLU A 83 16.48 2.96 20.11
C GLU A 83 15.54 3.47 21.22
N VAL A 84 14.23 3.59 20.95
CA VAL A 84 13.24 3.96 21.97
C VAL A 84 13.06 2.86 23.03
N SER A 85 13.33 1.61 22.68
CA SER A 85 13.25 0.45 23.58
C SER A 85 14.57 0.18 24.32
N GLU A 86 15.69 0.74 23.85
CA GLU A 86 17.02 0.56 24.44
C GLU A 86 17.14 1.25 25.80
N PRO A 87 18.02 0.76 26.69
CA PRO A 87 18.20 1.34 28.02
C PRO A 87 18.94 2.69 27.99
N ASN A 88 19.68 3.03 26.92
CA ASN A 88 20.55 4.21 26.85
C ASN A 88 19.81 5.54 27.03
N PHE A 89 18.58 5.61 26.54
CA PHE A 89 17.73 6.78 26.69
C PHE A 89 16.79 6.59 27.87
N LEU A 90 16.67 7.65 28.67
CA LEU A 90 15.77 7.71 29.80
C LEU A 90 14.63 8.70 29.52
N ALA A 91 13.55 8.52 30.26
CA ALA A 91 12.42 9.44 30.27
C ALA A 91 12.88 10.87 30.58
N LYS A 92 12.09 11.84 30.12
CA LYS A 92 12.37 13.29 30.26
C LYS A 92 13.58 13.80 29.46
N GLY A 93 14.26 12.94 28.70
CA GLY A 93 15.34 13.34 27.79
C GLY A 93 16.73 13.28 28.45
N TYR A 94 16.88 12.48 29.50
CA TYR A 94 18.18 12.18 30.08
C TYR A 94 18.83 11.00 29.35
N THR A 95 20.16 10.96 29.31
CA THR A 95 20.90 9.74 28.95
C THR A 95 21.27 8.98 30.22
N THR A 96 21.45 7.66 30.10
CA THR A 96 21.91 6.85 31.23
C THR A 96 23.26 7.31 31.74
N GLU A 97 24.20 7.57 30.84
CA GLU A 97 25.56 7.99 31.19
C GLU A 97 25.58 9.29 32.00
N GLU A 98 24.78 10.29 31.61
CA GLU A 98 24.68 11.55 32.35
C GLU A 98 24.10 11.35 33.75
N VAL A 99 23.04 10.54 33.86
CA VAL A 99 22.40 10.24 35.15
C VAL A 99 23.35 9.45 36.04
N GLU A 100 24.06 8.47 35.50
CA GLU A 100 25.04 7.68 36.24
C GLU A 100 26.20 8.53 36.75
N LYS A 101 26.76 9.43 35.91
CA LYS A 101 27.79 10.38 36.34
C LYS A 101 27.30 11.27 37.47
N LEU A 102 26.06 11.75 37.39
CA LEU A 102 25.46 12.58 38.43
C LEU A 102 25.28 11.80 39.74
N LEU A 103 24.75 10.57 39.66
CA LEU A 103 24.55 9.70 40.82
C LEU A 103 25.88 9.32 41.48
N PHE A 104 26.91 9.03 40.68
CA PHE A 104 28.26 8.77 41.17
C PHE A 104 28.84 9.99 41.91
N GLY A 105 28.71 11.19 41.34
CA GLY A 105 29.12 12.43 42.02
C GLY A 105 28.38 12.67 43.33
N ALA A 106 27.07 12.39 43.36
CA ALA A 106 26.26 12.50 44.58
C ALA A 106 26.70 11.48 45.65
N GLN A 107 26.96 10.23 45.26
CA GLN A 107 27.48 9.17 46.14
C GLN A 107 28.84 9.58 46.72
N GLN A 108 29.76 10.07 45.89
CA GLN A 108 31.08 10.54 46.34
C GLN A 108 30.99 11.70 47.33
N SER A 109 30.07 12.66 47.09
CA SER A 109 29.84 13.78 48.02
C SER A 109 29.25 13.34 49.36
N VAL A 110 28.51 12.23 49.41
CA VAL A 110 28.05 11.63 50.67
C VAL A 110 29.22 10.95 51.37
N LEU A 111 30.00 10.15 50.65
CA LEU A 111 31.14 9.42 51.20
C LEU A 111 32.23 10.34 51.75
N SER A 112 32.46 11.50 51.12
CA SER A 112 33.46 12.48 51.56
C SER A 112 33.14 13.14 52.91
N LYS A 113 31.94 12.95 53.46
CA LYS A 113 31.55 13.48 54.78
C LYS A 113 31.98 12.59 55.95
N PHE A 114 32.36 11.34 55.67
CA PHE A 114 32.78 10.37 56.69
C PHE A 114 34.31 10.35 56.81
N SER A 115 34.83 10.20 58.03
CA SER A 115 36.29 10.15 58.29
C SER A 115 36.91 8.87 57.71
N GLU A 116 38.22 8.89 57.41
CA GLU A 116 38.92 7.71 56.86
C GLU A 116 39.10 6.58 57.89
N GLU A 117 39.31 6.94 59.16
CA GLU A 117 39.60 6.01 60.24
C GLU A 117 38.41 5.93 61.22
N GLY A 118 37.58 4.89 61.10
CA GLY A 118 36.56 4.53 62.10
C GLY A 118 35.14 4.25 61.58
N ASP A 119 34.75 4.84 60.45
CA ASP A 119 33.35 4.83 59.98
C ASP A 119 33.03 3.74 58.94
N THR A 120 33.75 2.62 58.92
CA THR A 120 33.63 1.59 57.87
C THR A 120 32.20 1.05 57.69
N ILE A 121 31.51 0.74 58.78
CA ILE A 121 30.13 0.22 58.77
C ILE A 121 29.15 1.30 58.27
N LEU A 122 29.32 2.54 58.72
CA LEU A 122 28.48 3.67 58.31
C LEU A 122 28.66 4.00 56.83
N LYS A 123 29.91 3.95 56.32
CA LYS A 123 30.20 4.08 54.89
C LYS A 123 29.55 2.99 54.07
N GLN A 124 29.64 1.74 54.51
CA GLN A 124 29.03 0.61 53.80
C GLN A 124 27.50 0.75 53.73
N THR A 125 26.85 1.08 54.85
CA THR A 125 25.40 1.29 54.86
C THR A 125 24.98 2.49 54.00
N ALA A 126 25.74 3.58 54.01
CA ALA A 126 25.50 4.74 53.14
C ALA A 126 25.68 4.40 51.65
N LEU A 127 26.66 3.54 51.32
CA LEU A 127 26.90 3.04 49.98
C LEU A 127 25.71 2.21 49.48
N GLU A 128 25.28 1.23 50.28
CA GLU A 128 24.13 0.37 49.98
C GLU A 128 22.85 1.20 49.78
N GLN A 129 22.61 2.21 50.63
CA GLN A 129 21.48 3.13 50.46
C GLN A 129 21.59 3.96 49.18
N SER A 130 22.80 4.34 48.78
CA SER A 130 23.04 5.10 47.55
C SER A 130 22.80 4.24 46.31
N ASP A 131 23.20 2.97 46.35
CA ASP A 131 22.98 2.01 45.28
C ASP A 131 21.49 1.67 45.12
N LEU A 132 20.77 1.48 46.22
CA LEU A 132 19.31 1.33 46.20
C LEU A 132 18.61 2.56 45.60
N LYS A 133 19.01 3.77 46.00
CA LYS A 133 18.49 5.02 45.42
C LYS A 133 18.78 5.11 43.93
N ARG A 134 19.98 4.73 43.49
CA ARG A 134 20.37 4.66 42.08
C ARG A 134 19.43 3.73 41.31
N GLU A 135 19.20 2.51 41.79
CA GLU A 135 18.31 1.55 41.13
C GLU A 135 16.88 2.12 41.01
N ILE A 136 16.36 2.69 42.11
CA ILE A 136 15.02 3.29 42.14
C ILE A 136 14.91 4.42 41.10
N ILE A 137 15.90 5.32 41.05
CA ILE A 137 15.93 6.45 40.10
C ILE A 137 15.97 5.92 38.66
N MET A 138 16.80 4.94 38.36
CA MET A 138 16.88 4.34 37.01
C MET A 138 15.57 3.67 36.63
N ARG A 139 14.88 3.00 37.56
CA ARG A 139 13.56 2.40 37.33
C ARG A 139 12.49 3.45 37.07
N ILE A 140 12.48 4.55 37.84
CA ILE A 140 11.56 5.68 37.65
C ILE A 140 11.78 6.33 36.27
N LEU A 141 13.03 6.51 35.87
CA LEU A 141 13.40 7.15 34.62
C LEU A 141 13.37 6.20 33.41
N SER A 142 13.21 4.89 33.59
CA SER A 142 13.26 3.94 32.46
C SER A 142 12.18 4.22 31.40
N MET A 143 12.55 4.12 30.11
CA MET A 143 11.63 4.35 28.99
C MET A 143 10.49 3.33 28.89
N LYS A 144 10.68 2.14 29.46
CA LYS A 144 9.66 1.09 29.56
C LYS A 144 8.49 1.53 30.45
N ASN A 145 8.79 2.25 31.54
CA ASN A 145 7.78 2.78 32.47
C ASN A 145 7.26 4.16 32.04
N ALA A 146 7.91 4.79 31.06
CA ALA A 146 7.53 6.11 30.59
C ALA A 146 6.22 6.10 29.79
N SER A 147 5.55 7.25 29.74
CA SER A 147 4.36 7.41 28.91
C SER A 147 4.68 7.32 27.40
N LYS A 148 3.69 6.90 26.60
CA LYS A 148 3.77 6.92 25.13
C LYS A 148 4.17 8.29 24.55
N GLN A 149 3.82 9.38 25.26
CA GLN A 149 4.23 10.73 24.87
C GLN A 149 5.74 10.94 24.98
N SER A 150 6.38 10.42 26.02
CA SER A 150 7.84 10.47 26.20
C SER A 150 8.55 9.67 25.10
N GLN A 151 8.07 8.44 24.83
CA GLN A 151 8.58 7.60 23.72
C GLN A 151 8.49 8.33 22.37
N ARG A 152 7.33 8.96 22.10
CA ARG A 152 7.14 9.77 20.89
C ARG A 152 8.07 10.97 20.84
N LYS A 153 8.30 11.66 21.95
CA LYS A 153 9.19 12.83 22.00
C LYS A 153 10.63 12.43 21.66
N LEU A 154 11.12 11.33 22.24
CA LEU A 154 12.44 10.77 21.93
C LEU A 154 12.54 10.38 20.45
N ALA A 155 11.57 9.63 19.94
CA ALA A 155 11.55 9.23 18.53
C ALA A 155 11.57 10.42 17.55
N ILE A 156 10.88 11.51 17.89
CA ILE A 156 10.89 12.76 17.11
C ILE A 156 12.28 13.41 17.15
N GLU A 157 12.94 13.40 18.31
CA GLU A 157 14.27 13.97 18.46
C GLU A 157 15.31 13.18 17.65
N LEU A 158 15.28 11.86 17.72
CA LEU A 158 16.15 10.97 16.93
C LEU A 158 15.93 11.20 15.43
N ALA A 159 14.67 11.24 14.98
CA ALA A 159 14.33 11.55 13.60
C ALA A 159 14.81 12.95 13.16
N ARG A 160 14.78 13.95 14.05
CA ARG A 160 15.28 15.29 13.75
C ARG A 160 16.80 15.27 13.55
N LYS A 161 17.54 14.72 14.51
CA LYS A 161 19.02 14.61 14.47
C LYS A 161 19.51 13.90 13.21
N GLU A 162 18.70 13.02 12.64
CA GLU A 162 19.11 12.25 11.46
C GLU A 162 18.78 12.91 10.10
N PHE A 163 17.90 13.90 10.11
CA PHE A 163 17.47 14.62 8.91
C PHE A 163 17.89 16.09 8.92
N GLU A 164 18.42 16.58 10.05
CA GLU A 164 18.90 17.96 10.18
C GLU A 164 20.06 18.23 9.22
N ARG A 165 20.01 19.40 8.55
CA ARG A 165 21.11 19.84 7.68
C ARG A 165 22.22 20.52 8.47
N THR A 166 21.83 21.17 9.54
CA THR A 166 22.68 21.91 10.47
C THR A 166 22.21 21.57 11.87
N VAL A 167 23.10 21.68 12.84
CA VAL A 167 22.78 21.42 14.25
C VAL A 167 21.58 22.27 14.67
N GLY A 168 20.50 21.62 15.11
CA GLY A 168 19.28 22.33 15.56
C GLY A 168 18.29 22.70 14.47
N ASP A 169 18.45 22.19 13.24
CA ASP A 169 17.47 22.38 12.17
C ASP A 169 16.12 21.75 12.52
N THR A 170 15.08 22.57 12.53
CA THR A 170 13.69 22.17 12.79
C THR A 170 12.77 22.49 11.61
N GLY A 171 13.25 23.27 10.64
CA GLY A 171 12.44 23.91 9.61
C GLY A 171 12.57 23.24 8.23
N SER A 172 13.63 22.49 7.96
CA SER A 172 13.82 21.84 6.67
C SER A 172 12.66 20.90 6.32
N SER A 173 12.32 20.84 5.03
CA SER A 173 11.16 20.07 4.55
C SER A 173 11.30 18.57 4.82
N GLU A 174 12.50 18.02 4.68
CA GLU A 174 12.82 16.63 5.01
C GLU A 174 12.74 16.35 6.52
N VAL A 175 13.19 17.27 7.37
CA VAL A 175 13.06 17.18 8.84
C VAL A 175 11.59 17.17 9.23
N GLN A 176 10.81 18.12 8.72
CA GLN A 176 9.38 18.18 8.96
C GLN A 176 8.65 16.91 8.50
N ALA A 177 9.01 16.37 7.34
CA ALA A 177 8.47 15.11 6.83
C ALA A 177 8.82 13.91 7.73
N ALA A 178 10.05 13.84 8.25
CA ALA A 178 10.47 12.82 9.20
C ALA A 178 9.69 12.90 10.51
N VAL A 179 9.55 14.10 11.08
CA VAL A 179 8.75 14.34 12.29
C VAL A 179 7.28 13.94 12.09
N MET A 180 6.68 14.28 10.94
CA MET A 180 5.32 13.85 10.61
C MET A 180 5.23 12.33 10.49
N SER A 181 6.24 11.67 9.92
CA SER A 181 6.27 10.21 9.78
C SER A 181 6.26 9.50 11.14
N ILE A 182 7.02 9.99 12.11
CA ILE A 182 6.98 9.47 13.48
C ILE A 182 5.60 9.72 14.11
N LYS A 183 5.02 10.91 13.97
CA LYS A 183 3.67 11.19 14.49
C LYS A 183 2.60 10.28 13.87
N ILE A 184 2.67 10.03 12.57
CA ILE A 184 1.78 9.11 11.83
C ILE A 184 1.92 7.70 12.39
N MET A 185 3.14 7.22 12.62
CA MET A 185 3.39 5.88 13.18
C MET A 185 2.67 5.68 14.52
N PHE A 186 2.89 6.57 15.49
CA PHE A 186 2.26 6.48 16.81
C PHE A 186 0.74 6.65 16.76
N LEU A 187 0.22 7.54 15.90
CA LEU A 187 -1.23 7.70 15.74
C LEU A 187 -1.87 6.47 15.08
N MET A 188 -1.18 5.84 14.13
CA MET A 188 -1.69 4.65 13.47
C MET A 188 -1.69 3.44 14.39
N GLU A 189 -0.75 3.31 15.34
CA GLU A 189 -0.83 2.30 16.40
C GLU A 189 -2.14 2.45 17.20
N HIS A 190 -2.48 3.67 17.63
CA HIS A 190 -3.78 3.95 18.28
C HIS A 190 -4.97 3.62 17.38
N VAL A 191 -4.93 3.95 16.09
CA VAL A 191 -6.00 3.63 15.13
C VAL A 191 -6.19 2.12 14.97
N LYS A 192 -5.09 1.36 14.93
CA LYS A 192 -5.15 -0.11 14.86
C LYS A 192 -5.84 -0.71 16.09
N GLU A 193 -5.53 -0.21 17.27
CA GLU A 193 -6.14 -0.63 18.54
C GLU A 193 -7.61 -0.17 18.66
N HIS A 194 -7.92 1.02 18.16
CA HIS A 194 -9.24 1.66 18.33
C HIS A 194 -9.90 2.01 16.98
N PRO A 195 -10.55 1.04 16.31
CA PRO A 195 -11.11 1.24 14.96
C PRO A 195 -12.25 2.27 14.87
N ASN A 196 -12.95 2.52 15.98
CA ASN A 196 -14.11 3.40 16.01
C ASN A 196 -13.75 4.87 16.33
N ASP A 197 -12.48 5.17 16.63
CA ASP A 197 -12.03 6.53 16.93
C ASP A 197 -11.78 7.32 15.63
N LEU A 198 -12.86 7.86 15.07
CA LEU A 198 -12.85 8.58 13.79
C LEU A 198 -12.01 9.86 13.84
N ASP A 199 -11.88 10.49 15.00
CA ASP A 199 -11.09 11.71 15.17
C ASP A 199 -9.60 11.44 15.01
N LYS A 200 -9.12 10.31 15.51
CA LYS A 200 -7.72 9.90 15.32
C LYS A 200 -7.46 9.50 13.88
N VAL A 201 -8.38 8.77 13.25
CA VAL A 201 -8.30 8.45 11.81
C VAL A 201 -8.21 9.74 10.98
N ARG A 202 -9.06 10.74 11.28
CA ARG A 202 -9.03 12.05 10.62
C ARG A 202 -7.70 12.76 10.85
N LYS A 203 -7.20 12.82 12.08
CA LYS A 203 -5.91 13.45 12.43
C LYS A 203 -4.76 12.79 11.69
N THR A 204 -4.72 11.46 11.63
CA THR A 204 -3.69 10.74 10.87
C THR A 204 -3.77 11.05 9.38
N ARG A 205 -4.98 11.04 8.79
CA ARG A 205 -5.17 11.41 7.38
C ARG A 205 -4.63 12.81 7.09
N MET A 206 -4.95 13.78 7.94
CA MET A 206 -4.47 15.17 7.77
C MET A 206 -2.94 15.25 7.83
N LEU A 207 -2.29 14.51 8.74
CA LEU A 207 -0.83 14.48 8.82
C LEU A 207 -0.19 13.84 7.59
N VAL A 208 -0.77 12.76 7.05
CA VAL A 208 -0.28 12.14 5.82
C VAL A 208 -0.38 13.12 4.65
N GLN A 209 -1.49 13.84 4.52
CA GLN A 209 -1.68 14.86 3.48
C GLN A 209 -0.72 16.05 3.65
N GLN A 210 -0.46 16.48 4.89
CA GLN A 210 0.53 17.52 5.18
C GLN A 210 1.95 17.05 4.80
N ARG A 211 2.30 15.80 5.10
CA ARG A 211 3.56 15.16 4.69
C ARG A 211 3.71 15.10 3.17
N GLN A 212 2.65 14.71 2.45
CA GLN A 212 2.66 14.72 0.98
C GLN A 212 2.87 16.13 0.43
N ARG A 213 2.21 17.15 1.00
CA ARG A 213 2.33 18.54 0.55
C ARG A 213 3.77 19.06 0.70
N ILE A 214 4.41 18.80 1.84
CA ILE A 214 5.78 19.27 2.08
C ILE A 214 6.80 18.52 1.22
N LEU A 215 6.61 17.22 0.99
CA LEU A 215 7.46 16.45 0.09
C LEU A 215 7.28 16.88 -1.38
N ARG A 216 6.06 17.23 -1.82
CA ARG A 216 5.83 17.85 -3.13
C ARG A 216 6.47 19.23 -3.28
N TYR A 217 6.56 19.99 -2.19
CA TYR A 217 7.33 21.24 -2.18
C TYR A 217 8.83 20.94 -2.32
N LEU A 218 9.37 20.03 -1.52
CA LEU A 218 10.78 19.62 -1.57
C LEU A 218 11.17 19.10 -2.96
N LYS A 219 10.30 18.36 -3.65
CA LYS A 219 10.58 17.90 -5.03
C LYS A 219 10.74 19.07 -6.02
N ARG A 220 9.96 20.13 -5.86
CA ARG A 220 10.04 21.33 -6.72
C ARG A 220 11.27 22.19 -6.39
N ASP A 221 11.60 22.29 -5.10
CA ASP A 221 12.74 23.07 -4.61
C ASP A 221 14.08 22.36 -4.88
N ASN A 222 14.20 21.10 -4.47
CA ASN A 222 15.40 20.30 -4.64
C ASN A 222 15.08 18.80 -4.85
N PRO A 223 15.01 18.34 -6.11
CA PRO A 223 14.69 16.96 -6.45
C PRO A 223 15.65 15.94 -5.83
N LYS A 224 16.95 16.25 -5.74
CA LYS A 224 17.96 15.32 -5.19
C LYS A 224 17.69 15.04 -3.71
N ARG A 225 17.39 16.08 -2.93
CA ARG A 225 17.04 15.94 -1.50
C ARG A 225 15.71 15.23 -1.32
N TYR A 226 14.75 15.50 -2.20
CA TYR A 226 13.47 14.78 -2.20
C TYR A 226 13.65 13.27 -2.37
N PHE A 227 14.39 12.82 -3.39
CA PHE A 227 14.61 11.40 -3.63
C PHE A 227 15.35 10.72 -2.48
N TRP A 228 16.33 11.40 -1.88
CA TRP A 228 17.00 10.92 -0.67
C TRP A 228 16.02 10.78 0.51
N ALA A 229 15.18 11.79 0.74
CA ALA A 229 14.25 11.81 1.87
C ALA A 229 13.17 10.72 1.74
N ILE A 230 12.58 10.53 0.54
CA ILE A 230 11.57 9.47 0.35
C ILE A 230 12.19 8.08 0.48
N HIS A 231 13.42 7.88 -0.01
CA HIS A 231 14.13 6.61 0.11
C HIS A 231 14.34 6.25 1.59
N LYS A 232 14.81 7.22 2.38
CA LYS A 232 15.04 7.05 3.82
C LYS A 232 13.75 6.84 4.62
N LEU A 233 12.66 7.51 4.24
CA LEU A 233 11.34 7.32 4.84
C LEU A 233 10.64 6.05 4.33
N GLY A 234 11.18 5.36 3.33
CA GLY A 234 10.57 4.16 2.74
C GLY A 234 9.31 4.46 1.95
N LEU A 235 9.19 5.66 1.36
CA LEU A 235 8.06 6.10 0.55
C LEU A 235 8.40 6.01 -0.95
N ASN A 236 7.35 5.91 -1.78
CA ASN A 236 7.49 5.92 -3.23
C ASN A 236 7.04 7.27 -3.83
N ASP A 237 7.57 7.66 -4.98
CA ASP A 237 7.20 8.90 -5.68
C ASP A 237 5.69 8.96 -5.99
N GLU A 238 5.12 7.84 -6.44
CA GLU A 238 3.69 7.70 -6.71
C GLU A 238 2.84 8.02 -5.47
N SER A 239 3.27 7.55 -4.29
CA SER A 239 2.56 7.78 -3.02
C SER A 239 2.51 9.25 -2.58
N ILE A 240 3.40 10.10 -3.12
CA ILE A 240 3.47 11.53 -2.81
C ILE A 240 2.65 12.36 -3.80
N HIS A 241 2.67 11.96 -5.07
CA HIS A 241 2.00 12.68 -6.14
C HIS A 241 0.53 12.31 -6.29
N MET A 242 0.17 11.07 -6.01
CA MET A 242 -1.21 10.64 -6.14
C MET A 242 -2.07 11.17 -5.01
N GLU A 243 -3.31 11.48 -5.35
CA GLU A 243 -4.30 11.85 -4.35
C GLU A 243 -4.49 10.66 -3.42
N PHE A 244 -4.39 10.93 -2.12
CA PHE A 244 -4.55 9.92 -1.10
C PHE A 244 -5.63 10.32 -0.11
N ASN A 245 -6.60 9.42 0.03
CA ASN A 245 -7.58 9.45 1.09
C ASN A 245 -7.48 8.15 1.87
N MET A 246 -7.48 8.26 3.19
CA MET A 246 -7.50 7.10 4.08
C MET A 246 -8.93 6.57 4.16
N ASP A 247 -9.39 5.95 3.07
CA ASP A 247 -10.73 5.43 2.86
C ASP A 247 -10.82 3.94 3.25
N ARG A 248 -12.04 3.40 3.23
CA ARG A 248 -12.26 1.99 3.59
C ARG A 248 -11.58 1.01 2.62
N ARG A 249 -11.34 1.41 1.36
CA ARG A 249 -10.64 0.59 0.36
C ARG A 249 -9.18 0.46 0.72
N TYR A 250 -8.51 1.59 1.00
CA TYR A 250 -7.15 1.63 1.50
C TYR A 250 -6.98 0.76 2.74
N MET A 251 -7.85 0.93 3.74
CA MET A 251 -7.76 0.18 5.00
C MET A 251 -7.87 -1.34 4.78
N GLN A 252 -8.66 -1.76 3.79
CA GLN A 252 -8.85 -3.16 3.42
C GLN A 252 -7.69 -3.69 2.56
N GLU A 253 -7.15 -2.88 1.64
CA GLU A 253 -6.03 -3.24 0.77
C GLU A 253 -4.73 -3.48 1.56
N PHE A 254 -4.45 -2.63 2.55
CA PHE A 254 -3.25 -2.74 3.40
C PHE A 254 -3.49 -3.50 4.71
N GLU A 255 -4.64 -4.18 4.83
CA GLU A 255 -4.97 -5.06 5.96
C GLU A 255 -4.78 -4.39 7.33
N ILE A 256 -5.17 -3.12 7.47
CA ILE A 256 -4.98 -2.37 8.72
C ILE A 256 -5.71 -3.04 9.89
N TRP A 257 -6.91 -3.57 9.62
CA TRP A 257 -7.63 -4.46 10.52
C TRP A 257 -7.87 -5.81 9.81
N PRO A 258 -7.03 -6.82 10.06
CA PRO A 258 -7.10 -8.08 9.33
C PRO A 258 -8.44 -8.79 9.58
N GLY A 259 -8.92 -9.50 8.55
CA GLY A 259 -10.15 -10.29 8.61
C GLY A 259 -11.46 -9.48 8.51
N ARG A 260 -11.41 -8.14 8.45
CA ARG A 260 -12.60 -7.30 8.31
C ARG A 260 -12.84 -6.91 6.85
N VAL A 261 -14.09 -7.07 6.39
CA VAL A 261 -14.53 -6.53 5.09
C VAL A 261 -15.18 -5.16 5.33
N LEU A 262 -14.48 -4.10 4.95
CA LEU A 262 -14.92 -2.72 5.18
C LEU A 262 -15.78 -2.19 4.02
N VAL A 263 -15.52 -2.65 2.80
CA VAL A 263 -16.26 -2.27 1.60
C VAL A 263 -17.00 -3.48 1.06
N LYS A 264 -18.33 -3.43 1.11
CA LYS A 264 -19.19 -4.39 0.40
C LYS A 264 -19.32 -3.92 -1.05
N GLU A 265 -18.83 -4.74 -1.98
CA GLU A 265 -18.90 -4.45 -3.41
C GLU A 265 -20.28 -4.74 -3.99
N SER A 266 -20.65 -4.04 -5.06
CA SER A 266 -21.91 -4.30 -5.76
C SER A 266 -21.92 -5.71 -6.34
N LYS A 267 -23.10 -6.34 -6.43
CA LYS A 267 -23.25 -7.67 -7.06
C LYS A 267 -22.67 -7.68 -8.48
N LYS A 268 -22.88 -6.60 -9.23
CA LYS A 268 -22.36 -6.42 -10.59
C LYS A 268 -20.83 -6.40 -10.62
N ASP A 269 -20.21 -5.61 -9.75
CA ASP A 269 -18.74 -5.48 -9.67
C ASP A 269 -18.10 -6.81 -9.23
N MET A 270 -18.72 -7.50 -8.27
CA MET A 270 -18.31 -8.82 -7.82
C MET A 270 -18.38 -9.85 -8.95
N GLU A 271 -19.45 -9.82 -9.75
CA GLU A 271 -19.60 -10.68 -10.92
C GLU A 271 -18.58 -10.36 -12.02
N GLU A 272 -18.29 -9.08 -12.25
CA GLU A 272 -17.26 -8.62 -13.18
C GLU A 272 -15.88 -9.12 -12.75
N LYS A 273 -15.49 -8.93 -11.48
CA LYS A 273 -14.23 -9.47 -10.93
C LYS A 273 -14.15 -10.99 -11.04
N ARG A 274 -15.26 -11.71 -10.76
CA ARG A 274 -15.34 -13.16 -10.95
C ARG A 274 -15.14 -13.55 -12.41
N ARG A 275 -15.73 -12.79 -13.35
CA ARG A 275 -15.57 -13.00 -14.80
C ARG A 275 -14.13 -12.75 -15.25
N GLU A 276 -13.49 -11.70 -14.76
CA GLU A 276 -12.08 -11.41 -15.03
C GLU A 276 -11.15 -12.50 -14.48
N LYS A 277 -11.37 -12.93 -13.24
CA LYS A 277 -10.62 -14.04 -12.62
C LYS A 277 -10.81 -15.35 -13.40
N ARG A 278 -12.02 -15.66 -13.86
CA ARG A 278 -12.30 -16.82 -14.74
C ARG A 278 -11.56 -16.70 -16.06
N LYS A 279 -11.50 -15.50 -16.65
CA LYS A 279 -10.78 -15.24 -17.90
C LYS A 279 -9.27 -15.39 -17.73
N GLN A 280 -8.69 -14.85 -16.66
CA GLN A 280 -7.28 -15.04 -16.30
C GLN A 280 -6.96 -16.52 -16.12
N LYS A 281 -7.80 -17.27 -15.38
CA LYS A 281 -7.62 -18.73 -15.19
C LYS A 281 -7.69 -19.51 -16.50
N ARG A 282 -8.56 -19.13 -17.44
CA ARG A 282 -8.63 -19.74 -18.78
C ARG A 282 -7.39 -19.44 -19.61
N ALA A 283 -6.95 -18.19 -19.63
CA ALA A 283 -5.73 -17.78 -20.32
C ALA A 283 -4.49 -18.50 -19.77
N PHE A 284 -4.38 -18.63 -18.44
CA PHE A 284 -3.30 -19.37 -17.78
C PHE A 284 -3.29 -20.86 -18.18
N ARG A 285 -4.46 -21.51 -18.19
CA ARG A 285 -4.58 -22.92 -18.64
C ARG A 285 -4.21 -23.11 -20.11
N GLN A 286 -4.59 -22.17 -20.97
CA GLN A 286 -4.23 -22.21 -22.40
C GLN A 286 -2.71 -22.08 -22.56
N ALA A 287 -2.09 -21.08 -21.92
CA ALA A 287 -0.64 -20.89 -21.96
C ALA A 287 0.12 -22.11 -21.42
N ALA A 288 -0.34 -22.73 -20.33
CA ALA A 288 0.28 -23.94 -19.79
C ALA A 288 0.20 -25.15 -20.75
N ASN A 289 -0.92 -25.31 -21.45
CA ASN A 289 -1.10 -26.36 -22.45
C ASN A 289 -0.25 -26.11 -23.70
N GLU A 290 -0.10 -24.86 -24.14
CA GLU A 290 0.77 -24.44 -25.25
C GLU A 290 2.24 -24.73 -24.89
N PHE A 291 2.69 -24.29 -23.72
CA PHE A 291 4.05 -24.57 -23.23
C PHE A 291 4.34 -26.08 -23.15
N SER A 292 3.37 -26.88 -22.69
CA SER A 292 3.52 -28.35 -22.63
C SER A 292 3.56 -29.02 -24.01
N ARG A 293 3.03 -28.38 -25.06
CA ARG A 293 3.13 -28.85 -26.44
C ARG A 293 4.49 -28.49 -27.03
N GLU A 294 4.93 -27.25 -26.85
CA GLU A 294 6.25 -26.78 -27.28
C GLU A 294 7.36 -27.64 -26.68
N GLN A 295 7.31 -27.94 -25.38
CA GLN A 295 8.30 -28.83 -24.74
C GLN A 295 8.29 -30.26 -25.30
N LYS A 296 7.13 -30.77 -25.72
CA LYS A 296 7.05 -32.10 -26.35
C LYS A 296 7.59 -32.09 -27.77
N GLU A 297 7.39 -31.00 -28.50
CA GLU A 297 7.94 -30.80 -29.83
C GLU A 297 9.47 -30.65 -29.78
N GLU A 298 10.00 -29.86 -28.83
CA GLU A 298 11.45 -29.72 -28.59
C GLU A 298 12.10 -31.04 -28.14
N ALA A 299 11.43 -31.85 -27.32
CA ALA A 299 11.95 -33.16 -26.90
C ALA A 299 11.86 -34.24 -27.99
N SER A 300 11.14 -33.98 -29.09
CA SER A 300 11.00 -34.88 -30.24
C SER A 300 11.93 -34.55 -31.40
N LEU A 301 12.68 -33.45 -31.29
CA LEU A 301 13.75 -33.00 -32.20
C LEU A 301 15.12 -33.40 -31.66
#